data_AF-A0A6M9PWD2-F1
#
_entry.id   AF-A0A6M9PWD2-F1
#
_cell.length_a   1.000
_cell.length_b   1.000
_cell.length_c   1.000
_cell.angle_alpha   90.00
_cell.angle_beta   90.00
_cell.angle_gamma   90.00
#
_symmetry.space_group_name_H-M   'P 1'
#
loop_
_entity.id
_entity.type
_entity.pdbx_description
1 polymer ?
#
loop_
_entity_poly.entity_id
_entity_poly.type
_entity_poly.pdbx_seq_one_letter_code
_entity_poly.pdbx_strand_id
1 'polypeptide(L)' 'MDNTLTIIFGIVAMLLPLVIGRLVWKRFDQYFGRNDEAYMDTLEYFLKKIGFTILVAFIILWIGISLVFSGSANS' A
#
# COMPACT_ATOMS: atom_id res chain seq x y z
N MET A 1 -9.41 -25.05 0.64
CA MET A 1 -8.19 -24.43 0.07
C MET A 1 -6.97 -25.16 0.64
N ASP A 2 -5.95 -25.53 -0.16
CA ASP A 2 -4.73 -26.14 0.41
C ASP A 2 -4.09 -25.15 1.39
N ASN A 3 -3.79 -25.62 2.61
CA ASN A 3 -3.27 -24.78 3.70
C ASN A 3 -2.02 -23.98 3.25
N THR A 4 -1.23 -24.57 2.36
CA THR A 4 -0.08 -23.96 1.68
C THR A 4 -0.43 -22.70 0.90
N LEU A 5 -1.52 -22.69 0.13
CA LEU A 5 -1.94 -21.51 -0.66
C LEU A 5 -2.39 -20.36 0.24
N THR A 6 -3.13 -20.66 1.31
CA THR A 6 -3.53 -19.66 2.31
C THR A 6 -2.31 -19.00 2.96
N ILE A 7 -1.30 -19.79 3.33
CA ILE A 7 -0.05 -19.29 3.91
C ILE A 7 0.70 -18.39 2.91
N ILE A 8 0.82 -18.80 1.65
CA ILE A 8 1.47 -18.01 0.60
C ILE A 8 0.74 -16.68 0.39
N PHE A 9 -0.59 -16.70 0.25
CA PHE A 9 -1.38 -15.48 0.09
C PHE A 9 -1.30 -14.57 1.31
N GLY A 10 -1.24 -15.12 2.52
CA GLY A 10 -1.04 -14.35 3.75
C GLY A 10 0.30 -13.60 3.76
N ILE A 11 1.39 -14.29 3.40
CA ILE A 11 2.72 -13.66 3.31
C ILE A 11 2.72 -12.56 2.25
N VAL A 12 2.17 -12.85 1.06
CA VAL A 12 2.07 -11.85 -0.01
C VAL A 12 1.23 -10.65 0.44
N ALA A 13 0.08 -10.86 1.08
CA ALA A 13 -0.78 -9.80 1.58
C ALA A 13 -0.10 -8.91 2.63
N MET A 14 0.84 -9.44 3.42
CA MET A 14 1.62 -8.65 4.38
C MET A 14 2.77 -7.88 3.73
N LEU A 15 3.46 -8.46 2.75
CA LEU A 15 4.65 -7.85 2.13
C LEU A 15 4.30 -6.81 1.05
N LEU A 16 3.22 -7.05 0.30
CA LEU A 16 2.84 -6.25 -0.87
C LEU A 16 2.48 -4.79 -0.52
N PRO A 17 1.79 -4.48 0.61
CA PRO A 17 1.58 -3.10 1.06
C PRO A 17 2.88 -2.33 1.32
N LEU A 18 3.93 -3.00 1.81
CA LEU A 18 5.22 -2.36 2.09
C LEU A 18 5.93 -1.97 0.80
N VAL A 19 5.96 -2.89 -0.17
CA VAL A 19 6.60 -2.65 -1.48
C VAL A 19 5.86 -1.57 -2.26
N ILE A 20 4.53 -1.66 -2.32
CA ILE A 20 3.73 -0.67 -3.05
C ILE A 20 3.72 0.68 -2.32
N GLY A 21 3.64 0.71 -0.99
CA GLY A 21 3.77 1.94 -0.21
C GLY A 21 5.08 2.67 -0.51
N ARG A 22 6.20 1.95 -0.58
CA ARG A 22 7.50 2.53 -0.97
C ARG A 22 7.52 3.04 -2.41
N LEU A 23 6.90 2.33 -3.34
CA LEU A 23 6.77 2.75 -4.75
C LEU A 23 5.93 4.02 -4.88
N VAL A 24 4.80 4.07 -4.19
CA VAL A 24 3.91 5.23 -4.13
C VAL A 24 4.65 6.42 -3.54
N TRP A 25 5.38 6.24 -2.44
CA TRP A 25 6.17 7.30 -1.82
C TRP A 25 7.17 7.93 -2.79
N LYS A 26 7.90 7.10 -3.55
CA LYS A 26 8.88 7.59 -4.55
C LYS A 26 8.22 8.26 -5.74
N ARG A 27 7.10 7.71 -6.23
CA ARG A 27 6.40 8.26 -7.40
C ARG A 27 5.57 9.50 -7.06
N PHE A 28 5.18 9.67 -5.80
CA PHE A 28 4.42 10.82 -5.35
C PHE A 28 5.14 12.14 -5.67
N ASP A 29 6.45 12.18 -5.45
CA ASP A 29 7.27 13.36 -5.75
C ASP A 29 7.29 13.67 -7.27
N GLN A 30 7.27 12.65 -8.12
CA GLN A 30 7.20 12.85 -9.57
C GLN A 30 5.85 13.41 -10.02
N TYR A 31 4.75 13.01 -9.40
CA TYR A 31 3.40 13.46 -9.79
C TYR A 31 3.01 14.80 -9.16
N PHE A 32 3.43 15.06 -7.92
CA PHE A 32 2.97 16.21 -7.14
C PHE A 32 4.07 17.21 -6.80
N GLY A 33 5.35 16.89 -7.04
CA GLY A 33 6.47 17.70 -6.60
C GLY A 33 6.64 19.05 -7.31
N ARG A 34 6.00 19.27 -8.46
CA ARG A 34 6.05 20.53 -9.24
C ARG A 34 7.45 21.13 -9.51
N ASN A 35 8.54 20.38 -9.25
CA ASN A 35 9.93 20.88 -9.18
C ASN A 35 10.12 22.08 -8.23
N ASP A 36 9.26 22.21 -7.21
CA ASP A 36 9.32 23.27 -6.21
C ASP A 36 9.74 22.67 -4.87
N GLU A 37 11.03 22.79 -4.57
CA GLU A 37 11.64 22.24 -3.36
C GLU A 37 11.06 22.89 -2.08
N ALA A 38 10.71 24.18 -2.13
CA ALA A 38 10.14 24.88 -0.99
C ALA A 38 8.71 24.39 -0.69
N TYR A 39 7.92 24.09 -1.73
CA TYR A 39 6.61 23.47 -1.57
C TYR A 39 6.71 22.04 -1.02
N MET A 40 7.67 21.25 -1.51
CA MET A 40 7.87 19.86 -1.06
C MET A 40 8.28 19.74 0.40
N ASP A 41 8.89 20.78 0.97
CA ASP A 41 9.32 20.81 2.38
C ASP A 41 8.23 21.33 3.35
N THR A 42 7.03 21.64 2.83
CA THR A 42 5.91 22.07 3.68
C THR A 42 5.27 20.91 4.44
N LEU A 43 4.79 21.22 5.66
CA LEU A 43 4.05 20.26 6.49
C LEU A 43 2.80 19.72 5.77
N GLU A 44 2.11 20.56 5.00
CA GLU A 44 0.94 20.17 4.21
C GLU A 44 1.31 19.11 3.15
N TYR A 45 2.41 19.33 2.42
CA TYR A 45 2.88 18.37 1.43
C TYR A 45 3.27 17.04 2.08
N PHE A 46 3.97 17.08 3.21
CA PHE A 46 4.35 15.90 3.97
C PHE A 46 3.11 15.11 4.45
N LEU A 47 2.12 15.79 5.03
CA LEU A 47 0.86 15.14 5.45
C LEU A 47 0.11 14.53 4.26
N LYS A 48 0.09 15.21 3.12
CA LYS A 48 -0.54 14.71 1.90
C LYS A 48 0.16 13.46 1.38
N LYS A 49 1.50 13.46 1.38
CA LYS A 49 2.33 12.33 0.93
C LYS A 49 2.18 11.11 1.83
N ILE A 50 2.22 11.29 3.15
CA ILE A 50 2.06 10.19 4.11
C ILE A 50 0.62 9.68 4.13
N GLY A 51 -0.38 10.58 4.09
CA GLY A 51 -1.78 10.21 4.02
C GLY A 51 -2.10 9.38 2.77
N PHE A 52 -1.62 9.81 1.61
CA PHE A 52 -1.79 9.06 0.37
C PHE A 52 -1.10 7.69 0.41
N THR A 53 0.12 7.63 0.94
CA THR A 53 0.88 6.38 1.05
C THR A 53 0.19 5.38 1.98
N ILE A 54 -0.28 5.83 3.14
CA ILE A 54 -1.03 5.01 4.10
C ILE A 54 -2.34 4.54 3.48
N LEU A 55 -3.08 5.43 2.81
CA LEU A 55 -4.36 5.10 2.18
C LEU A 55 -4.19 4.00 1.12
N VAL A 56 -3.20 4.14 0.23
CA VAL A 56 -2.93 3.13 -0.80
C VAL A 56 -2.48 1.81 -0.17
N ALA A 57 -1.56 1.84 0.80
CA ALA A 57 -1.11 0.63 1.50
C ALA A 57 -2.28 -0.07 2.23
N PHE A 58 -3.18 0.69 2.83
CA PHE A 58 -4.35 0.17 3.53
C PHE A 58 -5.34 -0.50 2.57
N ILE A 59 -5.64 0.10 1.42
CA ILE A 59 -6.49 -0.51 0.40
C ILE A 59 -5.90 -1.84 -0.08
N ILE A 60 -4.60 -1.88 -0.32
CA ILE A 60 -3.90 -3.09 -0.77
C ILE A 60 -3.93 -4.20 0.29
N LEU A 61 -3.67 -3.83 1.54
CA LEU A 61 -3.77 -4.75 2.67
C LEU A 61 -5.19 -5.31 2.77
N TRP A 62 -6.21 -4.44 2.68
CA TRP A 62 -7.61 -4.82 2.73
C TRP A 62 -7.99 -5.80 1.61
N ILE A 63 -7.56 -5.53 0.37
CA ILE A 63 -7.76 -6.45 -0.76
C ILE A 63 -7.03 -7.79 -0.50
N GLY A 64 -5.78 -7.76 -0.05
CA GLY A 64 -5.00 -8.96 0.24
C GLY A 64 -5.65 -9.84 1.30
N ILE A 65 -6.10 -9.23 2.39
CA ILE A 65 -6.84 -9.90 3.47
C ILE A 65 -8.16 -10.47 2.94
N SER A 66 -8.93 -9.68 2.17
CA SER A 66 -10.21 -10.15 1.59
C SER A 66 -10.01 -11.35 0.66
N LEU A 67 -8.92 -11.39 -0.10
CA LEU A 67 -8.55 -12.53 -0.94
C LEU A 67 -8.22 -13.77 -0.09
N VAL A 68 -7.41 -13.61 0.97
CA VAL A 68 -7.06 -14.71 1.89
C VAL A 68 -8.30 -15.33 2.54
N PHE A 69 -9.26 -14.50 2.95
CA PHE A 69 -10.46 -14.96 3.67
C PHE A 69 -11.63 -15.39 2.76
N SER A 70 -11.74 -14.88 1.53
CA SER A 70 -12.80 -15.31 0.59
C SER A 70 -12.66 -16.77 0.17
N GLY A 71 -11.44 -17.29 0.04
CA GLY A 71 -11.20 -18.71 -0.23
C GLY A 71 -11.47 -19.64 0.97
N SER A 72 -11.52 -19.10 2.20
CA SER A 72 -11.84 -19.85 3.41
C SER A 72 -13.35 -20.02 3.64
N ALA A 73 -14.19 -19.10 3.14
CA ALA A 73 -15.64 -19.14 3.33
C ALA A 73 -16.36 -20.19 2.46
N ASN A 74 -15.65 -20.77 1.48
CA ASN A 74 -16.18 -21.73 0.51
C ASN A 74 -15.67 -23.17 0.75
N SER A 75 -15.09 -23.44 1.92
CA SER A 75 -14.59 -24.76 2.34
C SER A 75 -15.44 -25.36 3.44
#